data_AF-U9TNS2-F1
#
_entry.id   AF-U9TNS2-F1
#
_cell.length_a   1.000
_cell.length_b   1.000
_cell.length_c   1.000
_cell.angle_alpha   90.00
_cell.angle_beta   90.00
_cell.angle_gamma   90.00
#
_symmetry.space_group_name_H-M   'P 1'
#
loop_
_entity.id
_entity.type
_entity.pdbx_description
1 polymer ?
#
loop_
_entity_poly.entity_id
_entity_poly.type
_entity_poly.pdbx_seq_one_letter_code
_entity_poly.pdbx_strand_id
1 'polypeptide(L)'
;MFHGTTTSTGCDPDRFLERNYPLSEKSFCKKGCGMCGIIQNGNRKKFSKHNKKMWFANSALISRDYTDGNHHTKVMFVVDIVAQEHNYILVVNKNKATLPRFMILFDS
;
A
#
# COMPACT_ATOMS: atom_id res chain seq x y z
N MET A 1 -3.45 10.38 5.44
CA MET A 1 -4.48 9.79 4.53
C MET A 1 -4.23 8.29 4.40
N PHE A 2 -5.14 7.56 3.79
CA PHE A 2 -5.09 6.11 3.62
C PHE A 2 -4.85 5.73 2.16
N HIS A 3 -4.11 4.64 1.94
CA HIS A 3 -3.84 4.07 0.63
C HIS A 3 -4.09 2.57 0.67
N GLY A 4 -5.24 2.15 0.13
CA GLY A 4 -5.51 0.74 -0.13
C GLY A 4 -4.57 0.20 -1.19
N THR A 5 -4.08 -1.01 -1.00
CA THR A 5 -3.12 -1.59 -1.95
C THR A 5 -3.43 -3.04 -2.25
N THR A 6 -2.93 -3.50 -3.40
CA THR A 6 -3.04 -4.90 -3.78
C THR A 6 -1.79 -5.67 -3.41
N THR A 7 -1.97 -6.87 -2.90
CA THR A 7 -0.91 -7.87 -2.81
C THR A 7 -0.81 -8.60 -4.16
N SER A 8 0.07 -9.58 -4.27
CA SER A 8 0.15 -10.45 -5.45
C SER A 8 0.09 -11.89 -4.97
N THR A 9 -0.36 -12.80 -5.82
CA THR A 9 -0.29 -14.24 -5.55
C THR A 9 1.10 -14.65 -5.06
N GLY A 10 1.17 -15.36 -3.94
CA GLY A 10 2.42 -15.76 -3.28
C GLY A 10 3.13 -14.65 -2.48
N CYS A 11 2.50 -13.48 -2.31
CA CYS A 11 2.97 -12.44 -1.41
C CYS A 11 2.07 -12.38 -0.17
N ASP A 12 2.49 -13.06 0.88
CA ASP A 12 1.78 -13.10 2.16
C ASP A 12 2.07 -11.84 2.99
N PRO A 13 1.06 -11.05 3.38
CA PRO A 13 1.23 -9.93 4.31
C PRO A 13 1.57 -10.35 5.74
N ASP A 14 1.14 -11.52 6.19
CA ASP A 14 1.22 -11.94 7.60
C ASP A 14 2.65 -12.26 8.04
N ARG A 15 3.54 -12.48 7.08
CA ARG A 15 4.99 -12.63 7.30
C ARG A 15 5.65 -11.49 8.11
N PHE A 16 5.03 -10.32 8.16
CA PHE A 16 5.51 -9.17 8.94
C PHE A 16 5.10 -9.22 10.41
N LEU A 17 4.09 -10.03 10.75
CA LEU A 17 3.63 -10.27 12.12
C LEU A 17 4.35 -11.46 12.76
N GLU A 18 4.83 -12.41 11.94
CA GLU A 18 5.45 -13.64 12.43
C GLU A 18 6.94 -13.51 12.76
N ARG A 19 7.29 -13.78 14.02
CA ARG A 19 8.69 -13.78 14.50
C ARG A 19 9.54 -14.86 13.83
N ASN A 20 8.94 -16.01 13.53
CA ASN A 20 9.63 -17.22 13.04
C ASN A 20 9.49 -17.45 11.53
N TYR A 21 8.97 -16.49 10.76
CA TYR A 21 8.84 -16.65 9.32
C TYR A 21 10.22 -16.90 8.68
N PRO A 22 10.40 -17.95 7.86
CA PRO A 22 11.69 -18.28 7.26
C PRO A 22 12.27 -17.08 6.51
N LEU A 23 13.56 -16.79 6.70
CA LEU A 23 14.23 -15.66 6.03
C LEU A 23 14.13 -15.73 4.50
N SER A 24 14.09 -16.94 3.94
CA SER A 24 13.83 -17.21 2.52
C SER A 24 12.46 -16.71 2.04
N GLU A 25 11.46 -16.72 2.93
CA GLU A 25 10.07 -16.36 2.65
C GLU A 25 9.73 -14.90 3.07
N LYS A 26 10.63 -14.27 3.84
CA LYS A 26 10.64 -12.81 4.07
C LYS A 26 11.05 -11.99 2.84
N SER A 27 11.41 -12.65 1.73
CA SER A 27 11.84 -11.98 0.50
C SER A 27 10.67 -11.26 -0.21
N PHE A 28 10.85 -9.99 -0.54
CA PHE A 28 9.85 -9.23 -1.29
C PHE A 28 9.56 -9.88 -2.65
N CYS A 29 8.30 -9.81 -3.10
CA CYS A 29 7.92 -10.40 -4.38
C CYS A 29 8.68 -9.74 -5.55
N LYS A 30 9.10 -10.53 -6.53
CA LYS A 30 9.86 -10.05 -7.71
C LYS A 30 9.09 -9.03 -8.54
N LYS A 31 7.75 -9.12 -8.56
CA LYS A 31 6.86 -8.24 -9.33
C LYS A 31 6.70 -6.85 -8.70
N GLY A 32 7.09 -6.66 -7.43
CA GLY A 32 6.84 -5.41 -6.71
C GLY A 32 5.35 -5.09 -6.63
N CYS A 33 4.56 -5.98 -6.03
CA CYS A 33 3.14 -5.73 -5.74
C CYS A 33 2.96 -4.45 -4.91
N GLY A 34 1.73 -3.98 -4.74
CA GLY A 34 1.44 -2.73 -4.04
C GLY A 34 2.12 -2.66 -2.66
N MET A 35 1.94 -3.69 -1.83
CA MET A 35 2.61 -3.79 -0.52
C MET A 35 4.14 -3.81 -0.64
N CYS A 36 4.72 -4.78 -1.36
CA CYS A 36 6.18 -4.92 -1.47
C CYS A 36 6.84 -3.69 -2.08
N GLY A 37 6.24 -3.13 -3.13
CA GLY A 37 6.73 -1.97 -3.84
C GLY A 37 6.76 -0.73 -2.96
N ILE A 38 5.69 -0.47 -2.19
CA ILE A 38 5.62 0.65 -1.26
C ILE A 38 6.65 0.49 -0.13
N ILE A 39 6.77 -0.70 0.47
CA ILE A 39 7.75 -0.91 1.56
C ILE A 39 9.18 -0.68 1.05
N GLN A 40 9.53 -1.21 -0.12
CA GLN A 40 10.89 -1.09 -0.65
C GLN A 40 11.24 0.29 -1.19
N ASN A 41 10.26 1.02 -1.72
CA ASN A 41 10.54 2.19 -2.56
C ASN A 41 9.78 3.45 -2.15
N GLY A 42 8.87 3.34 -1.18
CA GLY A 42 7.83 4.32 -0.92
C GLY A 42 6.80 4.40 -2.05
N ASN A 43 5.91 5.37 -1.93
CA ASN A 43 4.94 5.70 -2.96
C ASN A 43 5.64 6.34 -4.17
N ARG A 44 5.75 5.59 -5.27
CA ARG A 44 6.32 6.10 -6.53
C ARG A 44 5.34 5.93 -7.68
N LYS A 45 5.10 7.01 -8.42
CA LYS A 45 4.25 7.06 -9.62
C LYS A 45 4.61 6.01 -10.66
N LYS A 46 5.89 5.62 -10.75
CA LYS A 46 6.36 4.61 -11.72
C LYS A 46 5.79 3.21 -11.47
N PHE A 47 5.31 2.94 -10.25
CA PHE A 47 4.69 1.68 -9.86
C PHE A 47 3.16 1.75 -9.84
N SER A 48 2.57 2.94 -10.07
CA SER A 48 1.13 3.06 -10.17
C SER A 48 0.63 2.47 -11.49
N LYS A 49 -0.34 1.57 -11.39
CA LYS A 49 -1.08 0.99 -12.52
C LYS A 49 -2.17 1.93 -13.08
N HIS A 50 -2.42 3.07 -12.44
CA HIS A 50 -3.47 4.02 -12.82
C HIS A 50 -2.88 5.27 -13.47
N ASN A 51 -2.28 5.12 -14.66
CA ASN A 51 -1.71 6.24 -15.43
C ASN A 51 -0.72 7.10 -14.62
N LYS A 52 0.13 6.46 -13.81
CA LYS A 52 1.10 7.13 -12.93
C LYS A 52 0.45 8.06 -11.88
N LYS A 53 -0.80 7.80 -11.48
CA LYS A 53 -1.52 8.50 -10.41
C LYS A 53 -1.67 7.63 -9.17
N MET A 54 -1.50 8.20 -8.00
CA MET A 54 -1.70 7.54 -6.71
C MET A 54 -2.90 8.16 -6.02
N TRP A 55 -3.76 7.32 -5.45
CA TRP A 55 -5.02 7.72 -4.85
C TRP A 55 -4.94 7.56 -3.34
N PHE A 56 -5.26 8.61 -2.61
CA PHE A 56 -5.25 8.63 -1.16
C PHE A 56 -6.61 9.12 -0.67
N ALA A 57 -7.26 8.38 0.22
CA ALA A 57 -8.53 8.80 0.79
C ALA A 57 -8.32 9.31 2.22
N ASN A 58 -9.09 10.29 2.66
CA ASN A 58 -9.09 10.69 4.07
C ASN A 58 -9.82 9.65 4.96
N SER A 59 -10.54 8.72 4.34
CA SER A 59 -11.31 7.65 4.99
C SER A 59 -10.67 6.27 4.74
N ALA A 60 -10.48 5.52 5.83
CA ALA A 60 -10.05 4.13 5.76
C ALA A 60 -11.10 3.25 5.08
N LEU A 61 -12.39 3.50 5.32
CA LEU A 61 -13.50 2.76 4.69
C LEU A 61 -13.44 2.83 3.17
N ILE A 62 -13.09 3.99 2.60
CA ILE A 62 -12.93 4.12 1.15
C ILE A 62 -11.70 3.39 0.69
N SER A 63 -10.57 3.58 1.37
CA SER A 63 -9.33 2.89 0.99
C SER A 63 -9.44 1.37 1.08
N ARG A 64 -10.30 0.85 1.96
CA ARG A 64 -10.59 -0.58 2.09
C ARG A 64 -11.12 -1.15 0.78
N ASP A 65 -12.00 -0.43 0.10
CA ASP A 65 -12.60 -0.88 -1.16
C ASP A 65 -11.56 -0.91 -2.32
N TYR A 66 -10.36 -0.35 -2.10
CA TYR A 66 -9.20 -0.41 -3.01
C TYR A 66 -8.11 -1.40 -2.55
N THR A 67 -8.41 -2.27 -1.58
CA THR A 67 -7.54 -3.39 -1.22
C THR A 67 -7.85 -4.62 -2.08
N ASP A 68 -6.90 -5.56 -2.20
CA ASP A 68 -7.10 -6.77 -3.01
C ASP A 68 -8.26 -7.62 -2.46
N GLY A 69 -9.25 -7.97 -3.29
CA GLY A 69 -10.35 -8.86 -2.93
C GLY A 69 -9.92 -10.31 -2.67
N ASN A 70 -8.80 -10.76 -3.23
CA ASN A 70 -8.46 -12.19 -3.33
C ASN A 70 -7.58 -12.74 -2.20
N HIS A 71 -7.19 -11.90 -1.23
CA HIS A 71 -6.43 -12.31 -0.05
C HIS A 71 -7.28 -12.14 1.21
N HIS A 72 -7.17 -13.09 2.15
CA HIS A 72 -7.87 -13.02 3.45
C HIS A 72 -7.42 -11.76 4.22
N THR A 73 -6.10 -11.60 4.35
CA THR A 73 -5.47 -10.42 4.93
C THR A 73 -5.36 -9.30 3.90
N LYS A 74 -6.00 -8.17 4.20
CA LYS A 74 -5.92 -6.93 3.42
C LYS A 74 -4.79 -6.04 3.93
N VAL A 75 -4.25 -5.22 3.02
CA VAL A 75 -3.15 -4.30 3.32
C VAL A 75 -3.51 -2.88 2.96
N MET A 76 -3.32 -1.96 3.91
CA MET A 76 -3.52 -0.53 3.72
C MET A 76 -2.36 0.24 4.35
N PHE A 77 -1.98 1.38 3.76
CA PHE A 77 -0.99 2.28 4.34
C PHE A 77 -1.62 3.54 4.88
N VAL A 78 -1.19 3.97 6.06
CA VAL A 78 -1.33 5.36 6.50
C VAL A 78 -0.18 6.15 5.90
N VAL A 79 -0.52 7.22 5.20
CA VAL A 79 0.41 8.02 4.42
C VAL A 79 0.29 9.48 4.84
N ASP A 80 1.40 10.07 5.26
CA ASP A 80 1.53 11.51 5.41
C ASP A 80 1.76 12.13 4.03
N ILE A 81 1.04 13.21 3.74
CA ILE A 81 1.06 13.83 2.41
C ILE A 81 1.22 15.33 2.57
N VAL A 82 2.13 15.93 1.81
CA VAL A 82 2.25 17.38 1.67
C VAL A 82 1.42 17.80 0.47
N ALA A 83 0.31 18.48 0.71
CA ALA A 83 -0.59 18.99 -0.33
C ALA A 83 -1.11 20.38 0.06
N GLN A 84 -1.47 21.19 -0.93
CA GLN A 84 -2.11 22.48 -0.69
C GLN A 84 -3.52 22.32 -0.09
N GLU A 85 -4.22 21.24 -0.48
CA GLU A 85 -5.54 20.90 0.01
C GLU A 85 -5.63 19.40 0.31
N HIS A 86 -6.36 19.06 1.37
CA HIS A 86 -6.63 17.70 1.79
C HIS A 86 -8.08 17.32 1.52
N ASN A 87 -8.42 17.26 0.23
CA ASN A 87 -9.72 16.79 -0.23
C ASN A 87 -10.04 15.38 0.24
N TYR A 88 -11.32 15.01 0.20
CA TYR A 88 -11.82 13.71 0.62
C TYR A 88 -11.08 12.54 -0.06
N ILE A 89 -10.80 12.70 -1.37
CA ILE A 89 -9.89 11.87 -2.15
C ILE A 89 -8.86 12.78 -2.79
N LEU A 90 -7.58 12.46 -2.59
CA LEU A 90 -6.44 13.16 -3.18
C LEU A 90 -5.76 12.29 -4.23
N VAL A 91 -5.52 12.87 -5.40
CA VAL A 91 -4.85 12.20 -6.52
C VAL A 91 -3.50 12.86 -6.78
N VAL A 92 -2.42 12.10 -6.60
CA VAL A 92 -1.04 12.61 -6.70
C VAL A 92 -0.32 11.97 -7.89
N ASN A 93 0.39 12.78 -8.66
CA ASN A 93 1.19 12.33 -9.82
C ASN A 93 2.70 12.63 -9.70
N LYS A 94 3.17 12.98 -8.48
CA LYS A 94 4.57 13.30 -8.14
C LYS A 94 5.07 12.40 -6.99
N ASN A 95 6.34 11.99 -7.02
CA ASN A 95 6.90 10.98 -6.10
C ASN A 95 7.30 11.50 -4.72
N LYS A 96 7.46 12.82 -4.54
CA LYS A 96 8.16 13.40 -3.37
C LYS A 96 7.22 13.98 -2.30
N ALA A 97 5.91 13.85 -2.45
CA ALA A 97 4.94 14.50 -1.59
C ALA A 97 4.30 13.55 -0.55
N THR A 98 4.75 12.30 -0.45
CA THR A 98 4.04 11.26 0.31
C THR A 98 5.02 10.39 1.09
N LEU A 99 4.72 10.09 2.35
CA LEU A 99 5.48 9.23 3.24
C LEU A 99 4.56 8.15 3.83
N PRO A 100 4.68 6.87 3.44
CA PRO A 100 4.04 5.77 4.14
C PRO A 100 4.60 5.66 5.56
N ARG A 101 3.74 5.74 6.58
CA ARG A 101 4.13 5.72 8.01
C ARG A 101 3.79 4.44 8.71
N PHE A 102 2.57 3.96 8.52
CA PHE A 102 2.09 2.73 9.13
C PHE A 102 1.51 1.82 8.05
N MET A 103 1.72 0.52 8.22
CA MET A 103 1.02 -0.51 7.48
C MET A 103 -0.06 -1.08 8.40
N ILE A 104 -1.28 -1.15 7.89
CA ILE A 104 -2.44 -1.74 8.56
C ILE A 104 -2.72 -3.07 7.84
N LEU A 105 -2.75 -4.15 8.63
CA LEU A 105 -3.20 -5.47 8.22
C LEU A 105 -4.55 -5.73 8.88
N PHE A 106 -5.53 -6.22 8.13
CA PHE A 106 -6.87 -6.51 8.64
C PHE A 106 -7.55 -7.57 7.79
N ASP A 107 -8.45 -8.35 8.38
CA ASP A 107 -9.19 -9.40 7.68
C ASP A 107 -10.34 -8.83 6.84
N SER A 108 -10.77 -9.63 5.86
CA SER A 108 -11.87 -9.29 4.95
C SER A 108 -13.22 -9.26 5.66
#